data_AF-A0A0C1ZX59-F1
#
_entry.id   AF-A0A0C1ZX59-F1
#
_cell.length_a   1.000
_cell.length_b   1.000
_cell.length_c   1.000
_cell.angle_alpha   90.00
_cell.angle_beta   90.00
_cell.angle_gamma   90.00
#
_symmetry.space_group_name_H-M   'P 1'
#
loop_
_entity.id
_entity.type
_entity.pdbx_description
1 polymer ?
#
loop_
_entity_poly.entity_id
_entity_poly.type
_entity_poly.pdbx_seq_one_letter_code
_entity_poly.pdbx_strand_id
1 'polypeptide(L)'
;MVAAALIGVAFAGTTAACARPPATNPPTHEALVTEHMQGNYAAVLRWCPMILADRGADPAQSSWCLFGYPAALRLTLDTEQALKFIGRVCTDTSSAALADPGFRTSYVREVARWYALPMRLQRQDRALARGLPATVAAFSEACQVDPVLVSTGLDTALPTRRLAR
;
A
#
# COMPACT_ATOMS: atom_id res chain seq x y z
N MET A 1 5.47 -68.46 4.07
CA MET A 1 4.61 -67.59 3.23
C MET A 1 3.49 -67.05 4.12
N VAL A 2 2.98 -65.83 3.84
CA VAL A 2 2.02 -64.97 4.60
C VAL A 2 2.77 -63.78 5.21
N ALA A 3 2.94 -62.67 4.49
CA ALA A 3 2.01 -61.58 4.12
C ALA A 3 2.19 -60.36 5.04
N ALA A 4 2.75 -59.30 4.47
CA ALA A 4 2.94 -57.98 5.06
C ALA A 4 1.59 -57.25 5.17
N ALA A 5 1.37 -56.54 6.28
CA ALA A 5 0.31 -55.54 6.41
C ALA A 5 0.91 -54.27 7.03
N LEU A 6 1.18 -53.29 6.19
CA LEU A 6 1.50 -51.91 6.58
C LEU A 6 0.17 -51.18 6.81
N ILE A 7 -0.12 -50.82 8.06
CA ILE A 7 -1.24 -49.92 8.39
C ILE A 7 -0.71 -48.49 8.37
N GLY A 8 -1.09 -47.76 7.32
CA GLY A 8 -0.88 -46.32 7.23
C GLY A 8 -1.82 -45.57 8.16
N VAL A 9 -1.29 -44.62 8.92
CA VAL A 9 -2.07 -43.64 9.66
C VAL A 9 -2.05 -42.34 8.86
N ALA A 10 -3.18 -42.02 8.23
CA ALA A 10 -3.41 -40.76 7.54
C ALA A 10 -3.80 -39.69 8.57
N PHE A 11 -2.96 -38.65 8.72
CA PHE A 11 -3.33 -37.42 9.42
C PHE A 11 -4.15 -36.53 8.48
N ALA A 12 -5.48 -36.57 8.62
CA ALA A 12 -6.37 -35.59 8.01
C ALA A 12 -6.50 -34.37 8.93
N GLY A 13 -5.54 -33.45 8.84
CA GLY A 13 -5.64 -32.12 9.45
C GLY A 13 -6.34 -31.16 8.48
N THR A 14 -7.68 -31.10 8.49
CA THR A 14 -8.41 -30.06 7.75
C THR A 14 -8.45 -28.78 8.58
N THR A 15 -7.38 -27.97 8.51
CA THR A 15 -7.50 -26.54 8.78
C THR A 15 -8.18 -25.91 7.57
N ALA A 16 -9.51 -25.88 7.60
CA ALA A 16 -10.30 -25.06 6.71
C ALA A 16 -10.02 -23.59 7.03
N ALA A 17 -8.89 -23.08 6.53
CA ALA A 17 -8.72 -21.66 6.33
C ALA A 17 -9.78 -21.25 5.31
N CYS A 18 -10.61 -20.27 5.65
CA CYS A 18 -11.47 -19.56 4.70
C CYS A 18 -10.58 -18.85 3.66
N ALA A 19 -10.01 -19.61 2.74
CA ALA A 19 -9.29 -19.09 1.59
C ALA A 19 -10.35 -18.48 0.68
N ARG A 20 -10.52 -17.15 0.77
CA ARG A 20 -11.27 -16.37 -0.21
C ARG A 20 -10.76 -16.82 -1.60
N PRO A 21 -11.62 -17.28 -2.51
CA PRO A 21 -11.17 -17.80 -3.79
C PRO A 21 -10.33 -16.73 -4.49
N PRO A 22 -9.24 -17.12 -5.20
CA PRO A 22 -8.40 -16.15 -5.87
C PRO A 22 -9.27 -15.38 -6.87
N ALA A 23 -9.44 -14.07 -6.63
CA ALA A 23 -10.11 -13.20 -7.59
C ALA A 23 -9.41 -13.36 -8.94
N THR A 24 -10.17 -13.71 -9.97
CA THR A 24 -9.70 -13.92 -11.34
C THR A 24 -9.70 -12.62 -12.14
N ASN A 25 -10.47 -11.62 -11.70
CA ASN A 25 -10.52 -10.28 -12.28
C ASN A 25 -9.86 -9.26 -11.35
N PRO A 26 -9.20 -8.22 -11.89
CA PRO A 26 -8.67 -7.14 -11.08
C PRO A 26 -9.81 -6.42 -10.33
N PRO A 27 -9.59 -6.00 -9.07
CA PRO A 27 -10.56 -5.21 -8.32
C PRO A 27 -10.78 -3.85 -9.00
N THR A 28 -11.93 -3.22 -8.77
CA THR A 28 -12.16 -1.84 -9.19
C THR A 28 -11.30 -0.88 -8.36
N HIS A 29 -11.16 0.37 -8.83
CA HIS A 29 -10.56 1.46 -8.03
C HIS A 29 -11.20 1.54 -6.63
N GLU A 30 -12.53 1.64 -6.57
CA GLU A 30 -13.27 1.78 -5.31
C GLU A 30 -13.05 0.60 -4.36
N ALA A 31 -12.97 -0.61 -4.90
CA ALA A 31 -12.67 -1.81 -4.13
C ALA A 31 -11.26 -1.75 -3.53
N LEU A 32 -10.25 -1.33 -4.31
CA LEU A 32 -8.89 -1.18 -3.80
C LEU A 32 -8.79 -0.14 -2.68
N VAL A 33 -9.42 1.03 -2.87
CA VAL A 33 -9.49 2.08 -1.84
C VAL A 33 -10.16 1.56 -0.57
N THR A 34 -11.29 0.86 -0.73
CA THR A 34 -12.06 0.31 0.40
C THR A 34 -11.23 -0.71 1.18
N GLU A 35 -10.62 -1.68 0.50
CA GLU A 35 -9.78 -2.69 1.13
C GLU A 35 -8.56 -2.06 1.82
N HIS A 36 -7.93 -1.05 1.21
CA HIS A 36 -6.83 -0.28 1.83
C HIS A 36 -7.26 0.42 3.12
N MET A 37 -8.39 1.12 3.09
CA MET A 37 -8.93 1.84 4.25
C MET A 37 -9.33 0.89 5.39
N GLN A 38 -9.83 -0.31 5.05
CA GLN A 38 -10.21 -1.34 6.01
C GLN A 38 -9.03 -2.14 6.57
N GLY A 39 -7.81 -1.94 6.07
CA GLY A 39 -6.62 -2.67 6.52
C GLY A 39 -6.39 -4.01 5.82
N ASN A 40 -7.14 -4.29 4.75
CA ASN A 40 -7.06 -5.53 3.98
C ASN A 40 -6.12 -5.37 2.77
N TYR A 41 -4.83 -5.29 3.03
CA TYR A 41 -3.84 -4.92 2.01
C TYR A 41 -3.57 -6.01 0.95
N ALA A 42 -4.04 -7.25 1.14
CA ALA A 42 -3.72 -8.37 0.25
C ALA A 42 -4.11 -8.09 -1.23
N ALA A 43 -5.25 -7.46 -1.46
CA ALA A 43 -5.68 -7.10 -2.82
C ALA A 43 -4.80 -5.99 -3.42
N VAL A 44 -4.47 -4.97 -2.63
CA VAL A 44 -3.59 -3.85 -3.05
C VAL A 44 -2.21 -4.37 -3.43
N LEU A 45 -1.61 -5.19 -2.55
CA LEU A 45 -0.28 -5.74 -2.75
C LEU A 45 -0.20 -6.71 -3.94
N ARG A 46 -1.27 -7.45 -4.20
CA ARG A 46 -1.35 -8.36 -5.35
C ARG A 46 -1.52 -7.62 -6.67
N TRP A 47 -2.45 -6.68 -6.71
CA TRP A 47 -2.93 -6.14 -7.98
C TRP A 47 -2.25 -4.84 -8.41
N CYS A 48 -1.84 -3.97 -7.49
CA CYS A 48 -1.23 -2.70 -7.89
C CYS A 48 0.05 -2.86 -8.74
N PRO A 49 0.96 -3.81 -8.47
CA PRO A 49 2.10 -4.04 -9.36
C PRO A 49 1.69 -4.42 -10.78
N MET A 50 0.62 -5.21 -10.93
CA MET A 50 0.10 -5.63 -12.23
C MET A 50 -0.57 -4.46 -12.97
N ILE A 51 -1.39 -3.68 -12.27
CA ILE A 51 -2.08 -2.49 -12.80
C ILE A 51 -1.06 -1.46 -13.28
N LEU A 52 -0.01 -1.20 -12.48
CA LEU A 52 1.05 -0.25 -12.85
C LEU A 52 1.91 -0.73 -14.04
N ALA A 53 1.96 -2.03 -14.30
CA ALA A 53 2.66 -2.61 -15.45
C ALA A 53 1.80 -2.64 -16.73
N ASP A 54 0.48 -2.52 -16.60
CA ASP A 54 -0.47 -2.57 -17.70
C ASP A 54 -0.73 -1.18 -18.30
N ARG A 55 -0.35 -1.00 -19.57
CA ARG A 55 -0.56 0.26 -20.31
C ARG A 55 -2.03 0.53 -20.65
N GLY A 56 -2.89 -0.49 -20.58
CA GLY A 56 -4.33 -0.38 -20.80
C GLY A 56 -5.15 -0.21 -19.52
N ALA A 57 -4.50 -0.17 -18.35
CA ALA A 57 -5.21 -0.03 -17.08
C ALA A 57 -5.92 1.34 -16.96
N ASP A 58 -7.03 1.34 -16.23
CA ASP A 58 -7.80 2.55 -15.94
C ASP A 58 -6.89 3.64 -15.31
N PRO A 59 -6.86 4.87 -15.86
CA PRO A 59 -5.95 5.92 -15.38
C PRO A 59 -6.15 6.27 -13.91
N ALA A 60 -7.39 6.27 -13.41
CA ALA A 60 -7.66 6.59 -12.02
C ALA A 60 -7.13 5.47 -11.09
N GLN A 61 -7.25 4.22 -11.50
CA GLN A 61 -6.72 3.07 -10.77
C GLN A 61 -5.19 3.04 -10.75
N SER A 62 -4.55 3.26 -11.91
CA SER A 62 -3.08 3.36 -12.02
C SER A 62 -2.53 4.51 -11.17
N SER A 63 -3.18 5.68 -11.27
CA SER A 63 -2.81 6.85 -10.46
C SER A 63 -2.92 6.54 -8.96
N TRP A 64 -4.04 5.96 -8.52
CA TRP A 64 -4.19 5.59 -7.11
C TRP A 64 -3.12 4.58 -6.65
N CYS A 65 -2.83 3.55 -7.46
CA CYS A 65 -1.83 2.55 -7.12
C CYS A 65 -0.42 3.13 -6.96
N LEU A 66 -0.07 4.25 -7.60
CA LEU A 66 1.21 4.94 -7.36
C LEU A 66 1.37 5.39 -5.90
N PHE A 67 0.27 5.71 -5.22
CA PHE A 67 0.27 6.22 -3.84
C PHE A 67 -0.12 5.14 -2.82
N GLY A 68 -1.18 4.38 -3.12
CA GLY A 68 -1.75 3.38 -2.22
C GLY A 68 -0.84 2.16 -2.02
N TYR A 69 -0.11 1.74 -3.07
CA TYR A 69 0.78 0.57 -3.00
C TYR A 69 1.95 0.75 -2.02
N PRO A 70 2.80 1.80 -2.12
CA PRO A 70 3.88 2.00 -1.15
C PRO A 70 3.37 2.26 0.27
N ALA A 71 2.19 2.88 0.42
CA ALA A 71 1.55 3.01 1.72
C ALA A 71 1.14 1.64 2.31
N ALA A 72 0.54 0.76 1.51
CA ALA A 72 0.16 -0.60 1.92
C ALA A 72 1.38 -1.46 2.27
N LEU A 73 2.46 -1.38 1.50
CA LEU A 73 3.75 -2.02 1.83
C LEU A 73 4.25 -1.56 3.20
N ARG A 74 4.24 -0.25 3.46
CA ARG A 74 4.65 0.30 4.75
C ARG A 74 3.76 -0.17 5.91
N LEU A 75 2.44 -0.23 5.72
CA LEU A 75 1.46 -0.67 6.72
C LEU A 75 1.58 -2.18 7.03
N THR A 76 2.06 -2.96 6.06
CA THR A 76 2.36 -4.40 6.21
C THR A 76 3.81 -4.68 6.60
N LEU A 77 4.54 -3.63 6.99
CA LEU A 77 5.93 -3.66 7.46
C LEU A 77 6.98 -4.05 6.39
N ASP A 78 6.60 -4.15 5.12
CA ASP A 78 7.53 -4.29 3.99
C ASP A 78 8.14 -2.94 3.61
N THR A 79 8.99 -2.45 4.52
CA THR A 79 9.52 -1.08 4.46
C THR A 79 10.56 -0.94 3.35
N GLU A 80 11.39 -1.95 3.13
CA GLU A 80 12.42 -1.92 2.09
C GLU A 80 11.80 -1.79 0.70
N GLN A 81 10.81 -2.62 0.39
CA GLN A 81 10.12 -2.57 -0.89
C GLN A 81 9.36 -1.26 -1.09
N ALA A 82 8.76 -0.71 -0.02
CA ALA A 82 8.10 0.60 -0.07
C ALA A 82 9.10 1.71 -0.46
N LEU A 83 10.25 1.77 0.20
CA LEU A 83 11.27 2.80 -0.05
C LEU A 83 11.88 2.66 -1.46
N LYS A 84 12.15 1.43 -1.90
CA LYS A 84 12.63 1.16 -3.26
C LYS A 84 11.65 1.62 -4.33
N PHE A 85 10.34 1.38 -4.12
CA PHE A 85 9.31 1.83 -5.04
C PHE A 85 9.22 3.37 -5.07
N ILE A 86 9.17 4.00 -3.90
CA ILE A 86 9.12 5.46 -3.75
C ILE A 86 10.32 6.13 -4.44
N GLY A 87 11.54 5.65 -4.19
CA GLY A 87 12.75 6.19 -4.82
C GLY A 87 12.73 6.04 -6.34
N ARG A 88 12.19 4.94 -6.87
CA ARG A 88 12.02 4.75 -8.32
C ARG A 88 11.03 5.75 -8.92
N VAL A 89 9.90 6.02 -8.27
CA VAL A 89 8.91 7.00 -8.76
C VAL A 89 9.48 8.43 -8.72
N CYS A 90 10.28 8.74 -7.72
CA CYS A 90 10.95 10.05 -7.59
C CYS A 90 12.16 10.21 -8.51
N THR A 91 12.54 9.17 -9.25
CA THR A 91 13.55 9.23 -10.30
C THR A 91 12.85 9.25 -11.65
N ASP A 92 13.16 10.21 -12.49
CA ASP A 92 12.77 10.19 -13.89
C ASP A 92 13.46 9.00 -14.58
N THR A 93 12.68 7.94 -14.82
CA THR A 93 13.17 6.71 -15.44
C THR A 93 13.73 6.89 -16.85
N SER A 94 13.41 8.00 -17.53
CA SER A 94 13.93 8.28 -18.88
C SER A 94 15.32 8.91 -18.89
N SER A 95 15.68 9.64 -17.84
CA SER A 95 16.94 10.39 -17.74
C SER A 95 17.83 9.96 -16.58
N ALA A 96 17.34 9.07 -15.71
CA ALA A 96 17.92 8.74 -14.40
C ALA A 96 18.13 9.96 -13.49
N ALA A 97 17.60 11.14 -13.86
CA ALA A 97 17.60 12.33 -13.03
C ALA A 97 16.49 12.26 -11.99
N LEU A 98 16.55 13.13 -10.99
CA LEU A 98 15.43 13.29 -10.07
C LEU A 98 14.24 13.92 -10.81
N ALA A 99 13.04 13.45 -10.49
CA ALA A 99 11.82 14.11 -10.93
C ALA A 99 11.72 15.53 -10.36
N ASP A 100 10.84 16.34 -10.94
CA ASP A 100 10.58 17.72 -10.48
C ASP A 100 10.41 17.79 -8.95
N PRO A 101 11.09 18.72 -8.24
CA PRO A 101 11.02 18.81 -6.78
C PRO A 101 9.59 18.98 -6.23
N GLY A 102 8.72 19.69 -6.97
CA GLY A 102 7.31 19.87 -6.62
C GLY A 102 6.55 18.54 -6.71
N PHE A 103 6.76 17.77 -7.77
CA PHE A 103 6.23 16.42 -7.90
C PHE A 103 6.71 15.50 -6.78
N ARG A 104 8.01 15.46 -6.49
CA ARG A 104 8.56 14.59 -5.43
C ARG A 104 7.96 14.88 -4.06
N THR A 105 7.82 16.17 -3.73
CA THR A 105 7.22 16.60 -2.46
C THR A 105 5.73 16.24 -2.39
N SER A 106 4.97 16.47 -3.45
CA SER A 106 3.53 16.14 -3.50
C SER A 106 3.29 14.62 -3.47
N TYR A 107 4.13 13.86 -4.17
CA TYR A 107 4.11 12.40 -4.18
C TYR A 107 4.31 11.81 -2.77
N VAL A 108 5.41 12.18 -2.09
CA VAL A 108 5.69 11.70 -0.73
C VAL A 108 4.56 12.07 0.22
N ARG A 109 4.01 13.29 0.10
CA ARG A 109 2.89 13.75 0.92
C ARG A 109 1.64 12.90 0.71
N GLU A 110 1.30 12.58 -0.53
CA GLU A 110 0.12 11.75 -0.83
C GLU A 110 0.32 10.30 -0.35
N VAL A 111 1.53 9.73 -0.48
CA VAL A 111 1.84 8.40 0.08
C VAL A 111 1.72 8.42 1.62
N ALA A 112 2.27 9.43 2.29
CA ALA A 112 2.17 9.58 3.75
C ALA A 112 0.73 9.76 4.22
N ARG A 113 -0.10 10.45 3.41
CA ARG A 113 -1.54 10.56 3.64
C ARG A 113 -2.22 9.19 3.54
N TRP A 114 -1.96 8.42 2.49
CA TRP A 114 -2.52 7.07 2.34
C TRP A 114 -2.01 6.08 3.38
N TYR A 115 -0.85 6.31 3.98
CA TYR A 115 -0.40 5.59 5.18
C TYR A 115 -1.25 5.97 6.40
N ALA A 116 -1.51 7.26 6.62
CA ALA A 116 -2.18 7.77 7.81
C ALA A 116 -3.70 7.53 7.85
N LEU A 117 -4.38 7.65 6.71
CA LEU A 117 -5.84 7.56 6.60
C LEU A 117 -6.43 6.25 7.17
N PRO A 118 -5.97 5.04 6.80
CA PRO A 118 -6.48 3.80 7.38
C PRO A 118 -6.22 3.73 8.89
N MET A 119 -5.06 4.20 9.37
CA MET A 119 -4.76 4.24 10.80
C MET A 119 -5.73 5.16 11.56
N ARG A 120 -6.05 6.33 11.00
CA ARG A 120 -7.08 7.22 11.57
C ARG A 120 -8.46 6.59 11.56
N LEU A 121 -8.85 5.97 10.45
CA LEU A 121 -10.16 5.30 10.33
C LEU A 121 -10.33 4.21 11.39
N GLN A 122 -9.25 3.47 11.67
CA GLN A 122 -9.19 2.41 12.65
C GLN A 122 -8.87 2.89 14.08
N ARG A 123 -8.86 4.21 14.32
CA ARG A 123 -8.59 4.85 15.62
C ARG A 123 -7.23 4.47 16.23
N GLN A 124 -6.23 4.25 15.40
CA GLN A 124 -4.86 3.95 15.81
C GLN A 124 -4.04 5.23 16.05
N ASP A 125 -4.65 6.28 16.62
CA ASP A 125 -4.07 7.63 16.68
C ASP A 125 -2.72 7.68 17.41
N ARG A 126 -2.54 6.88 18.47
CA ARG A 126 -1.27 6.79 19.21
C ARG A 126 -0.16 6.14 18.38
N ALA A 127 -0.50 5.11 17.59
CA ALA A 127 0.47 4.47 16.70
C ALA A 127 0.83 5.43 15.56
N LEU A 128 -0.16 6.12 15.01
CA LEU A 128 0.04 7.12 13.96
C LEU A 128 0.93 8.28 14.44
N ALA A 129 0.67 8.84 15.63
CA ALA A 129 1.45 9.94 16.19
C ALA A 129 2.94 9.59 16.35
N ARG A 130 3.26 8.32 16.64
CA ARG A 130 4.64 7.84 16.74
C ARG A 130 5.25 7.46 15.40
N GLY A 131 4.47 6.83 14.52
CA GLY A 131 4.94 6.23 13.27
C GLY A 131 4.99 7.19 12.09
N LEU A 132 4.12 8.20 12.06
CA LEU A 132 4.02 9.14 10.94
C LEU A 132 5.30 9.98 10.75
N PRO A 133 5.92 10.57 11.80
CA PRO A 133 7.14 11.35 11.61
C PRO A 133 8.29 10.53 11.02
N ALA A 134 8.50 9.31 11.53
CA ALA A 134 9.53 8.40 11.01
C ALA A 134 9.23 7.94 9.58
N THR A 135 7.96 7.71 9.26
CA THR A 135 7.53 7.32 7.91
C THR A 135 7.71 8.45 6.91
N VAL A 136 7.32 9.67 7.27
CA VAL A 136 7.57 10.87 6.46
C VAL A 136 9.07 11.07 6.24
N ALA A 137 9.89 10.99 7.29
CA ALA A 137 11.34 11.13 7.17
C ALA A 137 11.93 10.10 6.19
N ALA A 138 11.57 8.82 6.32
CA ALA A 138 12.08 7.77 5.44
C ALA A 138 11.62 7.93 3.99
N PHE A 139 10.35 8.28 3.75
CA PHE A 139 9.85 8.53 2.39
C PHE A 139 10.49 9.76 1.76
N SER A 140 10.66 10.82 2.55
CA SER A 140 11.35 12.05 2.15
C SER A 140 12.81 11.78 1.76
N GLU A 141 13.52 10.97 2.54
CA GLU A 141 14.89 10.54 2.25
C GLU A 141 14.95 9.75 0.93
N ALA A 142 14.07 8.75 0.75
CA ALA A 142 14.01 7.96 -0.47
C ALA A 142 13.74 8.80 -1.73
N CYS A 143 13.00 9.90 -1.59
CA CYS A 143 12.73 10.86 -2.66
C CYS A 143 13.65 12.08 -2.69
N GLN A 144 14.63 12.18 -1.79
CA GLN A 144 15.55 13.32 -1.64
C GLN A 144 14.81 14.67 -1.55
N VAL A 145 13.79 14.76 -0.69
CA VAL A 145 13.03 15.98 -0.40
C VAL A 145 13.07 16.32 1.08
N ASP A 146 12.81 17.57 1.42
CA ASP A 146 12.75 18.03 2.81
C ASP A 146 11.48 17.50 3.52
N PRO A 147 11.60 16.72 4.62
CA PRO A 147 10.45 16.23 5.38
C PRO A 147 9.60 17.34 6.03
N VAL A 148 10.17 18.54 6.28
CA VAL A 148 9.42 19.68 6.81
C VAL A 148 8.42 20.20 5.78
N LEU A 149 8.83 20.26 4.50
CA LEU A 149 7.95 20.66 3.40
C LEU A 149 6.82 19.64 3.17
N VAL A 150 7.12 18.34 3.30
CA VAL A 150 6.11 17.29 3.25
C VAL A 150 5.09 17.49 4.37
N SER A 151 5.57 17.62 5.62
CA SER A 151 4.74 17.70 6.83
C SER A 151 3.84 18.92 6.87
N THR A 152 4.32 20.09 6.43
CA THR A 152 3.56 21.36 6.48
C THR A 152 2.25 21.31 5.69
N GLY A 153 2.21 20.53 4.60
CA GLY A 153 1.01 20.39 3.77
C GLY A 153 0.25 19.07 3.95
N LEU A 154 0.67 18.22 4.90
CA LEU A 154 0.15 16.87 5.05
C LEU A 154 -1.21 16.88 5.78
N ASP A 155 -2.30 16.78 5.02
CA ASP A 155 -3.64 16.56 5.58
C ASP A 155 -3.92 15.07 5.78
N THR A 156 -4.06 14.67 7.04
CA THR A 156 -4.39 13.30 7.43
C THR A 156 -5.78 13.18 8.02
N ALA A 157 -6.59 14.25 7.99
CA ALA A 157 -7.98 14.17 8.40
C ALA A 157 -8.75 13.23 7.47
N LEU A 158 -9.62 12.40 8.06
CA LEU A 158 -10.58 11.65 7.27
C LEU A 158 -11.51 12.65 6.58
N PRO A 159 -11.89 12.42 5.31
CA PRO A 159 -12.93 13.21 4.68
C PRO A 159 -14.18 13.13 5.57
N THR A 160 -14.50 14.22 6.28
CA THR A 160 -15.82 14.35 6.85
C THR A 160 -16.76 14.41 5.66
N ARG A 161 -17.79 13.55 5.62
CA ARG A 161 -18.92 13.81 4.72
C ARG A 161 -19.33 15.25 5.03
N ARG A 162 -19.08 16.20 4.12
CA ARG A 162 -19.82 17.45 4.15
C ARG A 162 -21.27 17.01 4.20
N LEU A 163 -21.94 17.29 5.33
CA LEU A 163 -23.38 17.35 5.35
C LEU A 163 -23.72 18.25 4.18
N ALA A 164 -24.27 17.67 3.11
CA ALA A 164 -24.92 18.41 2.06
C ALA A 164 -25.95 19.30 2.77
N ARG A 165 -25.67 20.60 2.82
CA ARG A 165 -26.67 21.63 2.99
C ARG A 165 -26.86 22.25 1.63
#